data_AF-A0A3D1PBN8-F1
#
_entry.id   AF-A0A3D1PBN8-F1
#
_cell.length_a   1.000
_cell.length_b   1.000
_cell.length_c   1.000
_cell.angle_alpha   90.00
_cell.angle_beta   90.00
_cell.angle_gamma   90.00
#
_symmetry.space_group_name_H-M   'P 1'
#
loop_
_entity.id
_entity.type
_entity.pdbx_description
1 polymer ?
#
loop_
_entity_poly.entity_id
_entity_poly.type
_entity_poly.pdbx_seq_one_letter_code
_entity_poly.pdbx_strand_id
1 'polypeptide(L)'
;MKFFLNLVDWLQKNFRPPSAFSWETLILLSLFSYYMALLASDIDFTENLLLNFAWIFLILGVFWGTTSANQLRIGYDEKKENDGFPLSPWITGALVSIYIFGGIIGEVSKEALIYWPIISAIIAAIPDFVSDTLRPRKPPLHKRQNLVILFGTQILLSCWFQFYFVVQNWLTQYPSLVVDDFDQSAFVTKL
;
A
#
# COMPACT_ATOMS: atom_id res chain seq x y z
N MET A 1 -29.98 17.67 -16.20
CA MET A 1 -29.44 17.27 -17.52
C MET A 1 -28.07 17.88 -17.83
N LYS A 2 -27.87 19.22 -17.72
CA LYS A 2 -26.56 19.87 -17.94
C LYS A 2 -25.42 19.40 -17.00
N PHE A 3 -25.74 19.07 -15.74
CA PHE A 3 -24.76 18.53 -14.80
C PHE A 3 -24.22 17.16 -15.23
N PHE A 4 -25.09 16.26 -15.70
CA PHE A 4 -24.69 14.95 -16.21
C PHE A 4 -23.86 15.06 -17.49
N LEU A 5 -24.22 15.97 -18.40
CA LEU A 5 -23.43 16.22 -19.61
C LEU A 5 -22.04 16.79 -19.27
N ASN A 6 -21.96 17.74 -18.33
CA ASN A 6 -20.67 18.27 -17.87
C ASN A 6 -19.84 17.23 -17.11
N LEU A 7 -20.47 16.34 -16.34
CA LEU A 7 -19.79 15.23 -15.65
C LEU A 7 -19.24 14.22 -16.66
N VAL A 8 -20.02 13.88 -17.69
CA VAL A 8 -19.61 12.98 -18.77
C VAL A 8 -18.49 13.60 -19.60
N ASP A 9 -18.58 14.88 -19.95
CA ASP A 9 -17.51 15.57 -20.69
C ASP A 9 -16.23 15.69 -19.86
N TRP A 10 -16.35 15.93 -18.55
CA TRP A 10 -15.21 15.97 -17.63
C TRP A 10 -14.56 14.59 -17.49
N LEU A 11 -15.36 13.53 -17.30
CA LEU A 11 -14.89 12.14 -17.29
C LEU A 11 -14.24 11.77 -18.63
N GLN A 12 -14.88 12.08 -19.76
CA GLN A 12 -14.36 11.74 -21.09
C GLN A 12 -13.06 12.50 -21.40
N LYS A 13 -12.85 13.69 -20.83
CA LYS A 13 -11.63 14.46 -21.02
C LYS A 13 -10.48 14.02 -20.11
N ASN A 14 -10.78 13.54 -18.91
CA ASN A 14 -9.77 13.20 -17.89
C ASN A 14 -9.49 11.68 -17.77
N PHE A 15 -10.39 10.84 -18.26
CA PHE A 15 -10.31 9.37 -18.21
C PHE A 15 -10.18 8.72 -19.59
N ARG A 16 -10.02 9.50 -20.68
CA ARG A 16 -9.67 8.93 -21.98
C ARG A 16 -8.19 8.55 -21.94
N PRO A 17 -7.87 7.24 -21.96
CA PRO A 17 -6.49 6.82 -21.94
C PRO A 17 -5.79 7.33 -23.20
N PRO A 18 -4.60 7.94 -23.08
CA PRO A 18 -3.85 8.45 -24.24
C PRO A 18 -3.41 7.31 -25.18
N SER A 19 -3.37 6.07 -24.69
CA SER A 19 -3.09 4.85 -25.46
C SER A 19 -3.70 3.62 -24.77
N ALA A 20 -3.90 2.51 -25.50
CA ALA A 20 -4.43 1.25 -24.92
C ALA A 20 -3.52 0.64 -23.83
N PHE A 21 -2.23 1.02 -23.82
CA PHE A 21 -1.23 0.62 -22.83
C PHE A 21 -0.93 1.82 -21.89
N SER A 22 -1.89 2.20 -21.06
CA SER A 22 -1.70 3.21 -20.01
C SER A 22 -2.14 2.68 -18.65
N TRP A 23 -1.62 3.25 -17.57
CA TRP A 23 -2.04 2.90 -16.21
C TRP A 23 -3.54 3.19 -15.97
N GLU A 24 -4.10 4.16 -16.70
CA GLU A 24 -5.53 4.52 -16.65
C GLU A 24 -6.41 3.37 -17.16
N THR A 25 -5.96 2.59 -18.15
CA THR A 25 -6.74 1.44 -18.63
C THR A 25 -6.84 0.34 -17.58
N LEU A 26 -5.79 0.13 -16.77
CA LEU A 26 -5.83 -0.82 -15.66
C LEU A 26 -6.80 -0.38 -14.57
N ILE A 27 -6.87 0.91 -14.25
CA ILE A 27 -7.86 1.43 -13.30
C ILE A 27 -9.28 1.28 -13.84
N LEU A 28 -9.50 1.58 -15.12
CA LEU A 28 -10.80 1.35 -15.77
C LEU A 28 -11.18 -0.13 -15.77
N LEU A 29 -10.23 -1.03 -16.03
CA LEU A 29 -10.45 -2.47 -16.01
C LEU A 29 -10.78 -2.97 -14.60
N SER A 30 -10.16 -2.39 -13.57
CA SER A 30 -10.52 -2.63 -12.17
C SER A 30 -11.96 -2.24 -11.89
N LEU A 31 -12.34 -1.01 -12.23
CA LEU A 31 -13.70 -0.50 -12.02
C LEU A 31 -14.74 -1.33 -12.79
N PHE A 32 -14.40 -1.71 -14.02
CA PHE A 32 -15.24 -2.59 -14.83
C PHE A 32 -15.40 -3.97 -14.20
N SER A 33 -14.31 -4.58 -13.74
CA SER A 33 -14.34 -5.90 -13.10
C SER A 33 -15.16 -5.87 -11.81
N TYR A 34 -15.01 -4.82 -11.00
CA TYR A 34 -15.82 -4.59 -9.80
C TYR A 34 -17.30 -4.42 -10.14
N TYR A 35 -17.61 -3.62 -11.16
CA TYR A 35 -18.99 -3.42 -11.61
C TYR A 35 -19.63 -4.73 -12.11
N MET A 36 -18.88 -5.52 -12.88
CA MET A 36 -19.32 -6.83 -13.32
C MET A 36 -19.52 -7.80 -12.15
N ALA A 37 -18.70 -7.70 -11.09
CA ALA A 37 -18.89 -8.51 -9.88
C ALA A 37 -20.24 -8.21 -9.21
N LEU A 38 -20.62 -6.93 -9.11
CA LEU A 38 -21.93 -6.55 -8.56
C LEU A 38 -23.10 -7.11 -9.38
N LEU A 39 -22.98 -7.13 -10.71
CA LEU A 39 -23.99 -7.68 -11.60
C LEU A 39 -24.05 -9.22 -11.58
N ALA A 40 -22.94 -9.87 -11.25
CA ALA A 40 -22.80 -11.32 -11.19
C ALA A 40 -22.98 -11.89 -9.77
N SER A 41 -23.57 -11.11 -8.87
CA SER A 41 -23.75 -11.42 -7.43
C SER A 41 -24.63 -12.66 -7.16
N ASP A 42 -25.32 -13.19 -8.17
CA ASP A 42 -26.05 -14.45 -8.08
C ASP A 42 -25.14 -15.69 -8.12
N ILE A 43 -23.85 -15.55 -8.45
CA ILE A 43 -22.88 -16.65 -8.58
C ILE A 43 -21.61 -16.33 -7.79
N ASP A 44 -21.50 -16.88 -6.57
CA ASP A 44 -20.39 -16.67 -5.63
C ASP A 44 -19.00 -16.82 -6.24
N PHE A 45 -18.82 -17.81 -7.14
CA PHE A 45 -17.52 -18.05 -7.78
C PHE A 45 -17.14 -16.92 -8.74
N THR A 46 -18.09 -16.49 -9.58
CA THR A 46 -17.87 -15.46 -10.59
C THR A 46 -17.65 -14.11 -9.94
N GLU A 47 -18.44 -13.80 -8.91
CA GLU A 47 -18.27 -12.59 -8.10
C GLU A 47 -16.87 -12.53 -7.49
N ASN A 48 -16.46 -13.58 -6.77
CA ASN A 48 -15.13 -13.62 -6.14
C ASN A 48 -14.00 -13.51 -7.16
N LEU A 49 -14.10 -14.19 -8.30
CA LEU A 49 -13.09 -14.10 -9.36
C LEU A 49 -12.97 -12.67 -9.91
N LEU A 50 -14.10 -12.01 -10.16
CA LEU A 50 -14.15 -10.64 -10.68
C LEU A 50 -13.64 -9.62 -9.65
N LEU A 51 -13.97 -9.78 -8.37
CA LEU A 51 -13.41 -8.96 -7.29
C LEU A 51 -11.90 -9.11 -7.19
N ASN A 52 -11.37 -10.33 -7.32
CA ASN A 52 -9.93 -10.56 -7.35
C ASN A 52 -9.26 -9.86 -8.55
N PHE A 53 -9.84 -9.96 -9.74
CA PHE A 53 -9.33 -9.23 -10.90
C PHE A 53 -9.40 -7.72 -10.72
N ALA A 54 -10.48 -7.20 -10.11
CA ALA A 54 -10.61 -5.79 -9.80
C ALA A 54 -9.43 -5.32 -8.94
N TRP A 55 -9.15 -6.01 -7.83
CA TRP A 55 -8.03 -5.69 -6.95
C TRP A 55 -6.67 -5.78 -7.64
N ILE A 56 -6.42 -6.82 -8.42
CA ILE A 56 -5.14 -6.99 -9.14
C ILE A 56 -4.93 -5.85 -10.13
N PHE A 57 -5.94 -5.51 -10.93
CA PHE A 57 -5.84 -4.41 -11.89
C PHE A 57 -5.69 -3.06 -11.19
N LEU A 58 -6.35 -2.86 -10.04
CA LEU A 58 -6.19 -1.65 -9.23
C LEU A 58 -4.75 -1.50 -8.73
N ILE A 59 -4.19 -2.56 -8.12
CA ILE A 59 -2.83 -2.56 -7.58
C ILE A 59 -1.81 -2.26 -8.70
N LEU A 60 -1.93 -2.93 -9.85
CA LEU A 60 -1.03 -2.73 -10.98
C LEU A 60 -1.20 -1.33 -11.58
N GLY A 61 -2.43 -0.84 -11.72
CA GLY A 61 -2.73 0.51 -12.21
C GLY A 61 -2.15 1.60 -11.31
N VAL A 62 -2.32 1.46 -10.00
CA VAL A 62 -1.75 2.41 -9.02
C VAL A 62 -0.23 2.31 -8.97
N PHE A 63 0.35 1.11 -8.97
CA PHE A 63 1.81 0.93 -9.01
C PHE A 63 2.42 1.62 -10.23
N TRP A 64 1.86 1.35 -11.41
CA TRP A 64 2.37 1.93 -12.65
C TRP A 64 2.12 3.44 -12.70
N GLY A 65 0.93 3.92 -12.35
CA GLY A 65 0.61 5.35 -12.34
C GLY A 65 1.50 6.14 -11.37
N THR A 66 1.73 5.62 -10.17
CA THR A 66 2.59 6.27 -9.17
C THR A 66 4.08 6.23 -9.54
N THR A 67 4.52 5.17 -10.24
CA THR A 67 5.90 5.07 -10.75
C THR A 67 6.13 5.99 -11.94
N SER A 68 5.20 6.02 -12.90
CA SER A 68 5.28 6.88 -14.09
C SER A 68 5.16 8.36 -13.78
N ALA A 69 4.42 8.73 -12.73
CA ALA A 69 4.31 10.12 -12.32
C ALA A 69 5.64 10.70 -11.83
N ASN A 70 6.58 9.88 -11.31
CA ASN A 70 7.89 10.24 -10.72
C ASN A 70 7.92 11.42 -9.70
N GLN A 71 6.76 12.05 -9.43
CA GLN A 71 6.57 13.24 -8.59
C GLN A 71 6.22 12.90 -7.14
N LEU A 72 5.81 11.66 -6.86
CA LEU A 72 5.45 11.21 -5.52
C LEU A 72 6.70 10.77 -4.75
N ARG A 73 7.56 11.74 -4.41
CA ARG A 73 8.79 11.52 -3.64
C ARG A 73 8.83 12.49 -2.46
N ILE A 74 9.08 11.99 -1.26
CA ILE A 74 9.29 12.85 -0.08
C ILE A 74 10.71 13.43 -0.18
N GLY A 75 10.82 14.75 -0.06
CA GLY A 75 12.10 15.46 -0.16
C GLY A 75 12.54 15.74 -1.60
N TYR A 76 11.60 15.80 -2.54
CA TYR A 76 11.87 16.14 -3.94
C TYR A 76 12.46 17.57 -4.06
N ASP A 77 13.67 17.66 -4.60
CA ASP A 77 14.27 18.92 -5.03
C ASP A 77 14.21 18.98 -6.57
N GLU A 78 13.51 19.97 -7.11
CA GLU A 78 13.32 20.17 -8.55
C GLU A 78 14.65 20.29 -9.32
N LYS A 79 15.76 20.60 -8.63
CA LYS A 79 17.10 20.70 -9.22
C LYS A 79 17.85 19.37 -9.30
N LYS A 80 17.34 18.28 -8.71
CA LYS A 80 17.97 16.96 -8.76
C LYS A 80 16.93 15.89 -9.07
N GLU A 81 16.95 15.44 -10.32
CA GLU A 81 16.05 14.44 -10.92
C GLU A 81 15.98 13.07 -10.20
N ASN A 82 16.80 12.84 -9.16
CA ASN A 82 16.91 11.58 -8.43
C ASN A 82 16.92 11.70 -6.89
N ASP A 83 16.73 12.89 -6.31
CA ASP A 83 16.71 13.04 -4.84
C ASP A 83 15.27 12.89 -4.30
N GLY A 84 15.11 12.04 -3.28
CA GLY A 84 13.85 11.85 -2.57
C GLY A 84 13.38 10.40 -2.45
N PHE A 85 12.75 10.09 -1.33
CA PHE A 85 12.23 8.77 -0.99
C PHE A 85 10.96 8.46 -1.81
N PRO A 86 10.93 7.38 -2.62
CA PRO A 86 9.77 7.08 -3.45
C PRO A 86 8.59 6.62 -2.59
N LEU A 87 7.46 7.34 -2.69
CA LEU A 87 6.22 6.97 -2.01
C LEU A 87 5.42 5.91 -2.76
N SER A 88 5.73 5.69 -4.04
CA SER A 88 5.03 4.71 -4.87
C SER A 88 5.00 3.31 -4.23
N PRO A 89 6.14 2.72 -3.80
CA PRO A 89 6.13 1.41 -3.13
C PRO A 89 5.33 1.39 -1.82
N TRP A 90 5.24 2.51 -1.11
CA TRP A 90 4.44 2.64 0.11
C TRP A 90 2.94 2.62 -0.17
N ILE A 91 2.48 3.37 -1.18
CA ILE A 91 1.07 3.39 -1.58
C ILE A 91 0.66 2.02 -2.13
N THR A 92 1.47 1.44 -3.00
CA THR A 92 1.21 0.11 -3.55
C THR A 92 1.26 -0.96 -2.46
N GLY A 93 2.22 -0.88 -1.54
CA GLY A 93 2.32 -1.79 -0.40
C GLY A 93 1.10 -1.72 0.51
N ALA A 94 0.50 -0.53 0.70
CA ALA A 94 -0.73 -0.38 1.47
C ALA A 94 -1.89 -1.14 0.81
N LEU A 95 -2.08 -0.94 -0.50
CA LEU A 95 -3.12 -1.63 -1.28
C LEU A 95 -2.93 -3.14 -1.28
N VAL A 96 -1.70 -3.62 -1.46
CA VAL A 96 -1.37 -5.06 -1.41
C VAL A 96 -1.63 -5.63 -0.02
N SER A 97 -1.28 -4.90 1.04
CA SER A 97 -1.51 -5.35 2.41
C SER A 97 -3.01 -5.42 2.72
N ILE A 98 -3.78 -4.42 2.31
CA ILE A 98 -5.24 -4.42 2.42
C ILE A 98 -5.85 -5.55 1.59
N TYR A 99 -5.31 -5.86 0.41
CA TYR A 99 -5.82 -6.95 -0.41
C TYR A 99 -5.54 -8.34 0.21
N ILE A 100 -4.31 -8.59 0.66
CA ILE A 100 -3.90 -9.88 1.24
C ILE A 100 -4.58 -10.14 2.59
N PHE A 101 -4.64 -9.12 3.45
CA PHE A 101 -5.19 -9.21 4.80
C PHE A 101 -6.61 -8.63 4.89
N GLY A 102 -7.24 -8.41 3.72
CA GLY A 102 -8.51 -7.73 3.58
C GLY A 102 -9.65 -8.48 4.20
N GLY A 103 -10.04 -8.05 5.41
CA GLY A 103 -11.39 -8.19 5.89
C GLY A 103 -12.31 -7.40 4.97
N ILE A 104 -13.11 -8.09 4.16
CA ILE A 104 -14.03 -7.56 3.14
C ILE A 104 -15.17 -6.69 3.77
N ILE A 105 -15.18 -6.47 5.09
CA ILE A 105 -16.36 -6.00 5.85
C ILE A 105 -16.07 -4.78 6.75
N GLY A 106 -15.14 -3.90 6.34
CA GLY A 106 -15.12 -2.51 6.83
C GLY A 106 -14.12 -2.17 7.94
N GLU A 107 -13.31 -3.12 8.43
CA GLU A 107 -12.20 -2.84 9.35
C GLU A 107 -10.86 -3.25 8.71
N VAL A 108 -9.90 -2.32 8.71
CA VAL A 108 -8.52 -2.64 8.32
C VAL A 108 -7.94 -3.55 9.39
N SER A 109 -7.60 -4.78 9.00
CA SER A 109 -7.00 -5.75 9.91
C SER A 109 -5.68 -5.23 10.48
N LYS A 110 -5.39 -5.54 11.75
CA LYS A 110 -4.15 -5.11 12.43
C LYS A 110 -2.93 -5.64 11.68
N GLU A 111 -3.06 -6.84 11.14
CA GLU A 111 -2.09 -7.54 10.32
C GLU A 111 -1.75 -6.74 9.06
N ALA A 112 -2.74 -6.16 8.37
CA ALA A 112 -2.49 -5.31 7.20
C ALA A 112 -1.54 -4.14 7.53
N LEU A 113 -1.75 -3.49 8.68
CA LEU A 113 -0.94 -2.36 9.11
C LEU A 113 0.46 -2.78 9.58
N ILE A 114 0.58 -3.94 10.23
CA ILE A 114 1.87 -4.48 10.66
C ILE A 114 2.74 -4.88 9.46
N TYR A 115 2.18 -5.55 8.46
CA TYR A 115 2.93 -6.04 7.30
C TYR A 115 3.15 -4.99 6.20
N TRP A 116 2.42 -3.88 6.25
CA TRP A 116 2.51 -2.82 5.25
C TRP A 116 3.93 -2.29 4.99
N PRO A 117 4.74 -1.93 6.01
CA PRO A 117 6.12 -1.50 5.79
C PRO A 117 6.97 -2.55 5.07
N ILE A 118 6.87 -3.82 5.48
CA ILE A 118 7.65 -4.93 4.91
C ILE A 118 7.26 -5.16 3.45
N ILE A 119 5.97 -5.22 3.15
CA ILE A 119 5.47 -5.39 1.78
C ILE A 119 5.94 -4.22 0.90
N SER A 120 5.93 -2.99 1.43
CA SER A 120 6.42 -1.80 0.72
C SER A 120 7.92 -1.89 0.41
N ALA A 121 8.75 -2.39 1.35
CA ALA A 121 10.17 -2.66 1.09
C ALA A 121 10.39 -3.71 0.00
N ILE A 122 9.59 -4.79 0.02
CA ILE A 122 9.68 -5.85 -1.00
C ILE A 122 9.40 -5.24 -2.37
N ILE A 123 8.31 -4.49 -2.52
CA ILE A 123 7.93 -3.83 -3.78
C ILE A 123 9.04 -2.88 -4.26
N ALA A 124 9.60 -2.08 -3.35
CA ALA A 124 10.69 -1.15 -3.66
C ALA A 124 11.97 -1.87 -4.10
N ALA A 125 12.21 -3.09 -3.60
CA ALA A 125 13.41 -3.86 -3.92
C ALA A 125 13.31 -4.61 -5.26
N ILE A 126 12.09 -4.92 -5.76
CA ILE A 126 11.89 -5.71 -7.00
C ILE A 126 12.75 -5.21 -8.17
N PRO A 127 12.80 -3.89 -8.50
CA PRO A 127 13.57 -3.41 -9.65
C PRO A 127 15.09 -3.65 -9.53
N ASP A 128 15.62 -3.76 -8.32
CA ASP A 128 17.05 -4.03 -8.10
C ASP A 128 17.42 -5.51 -8.29
N PHE A 129 16.42 -6.41 -8.27
CA PHE A 129 16.58 -7.86 -8.48
C PHE A 129 16.12 -8.33 -9.86
N VAL A 130 15.43 -7.49 -10.64
CA VAL A 130 14.87 -7.84 -11.95
C VAL A 130 15.47 -6.94 -13.03
N SER A 131 16.06 -7.51 -14.07
CA SER A 131 16.54 -6.74 -15.22
C SER A 131 15.39 -6.26 -16.12
N ASP A 132 15.65 -5.30 -17.02
CA ASP A 132 14.69 -4.83 -18.03
C ASP A 132 14.14 -5.96 -18.92
N THR A 133 14.84 -7.09 -18.96
CA THR A 133 14.46 -8.33 -19.66
C THR A 133 13.74 -9.36 -18.77
N LEU A 134 13.26 -8.95 -17.60
CA LEU A 134 12.60 -9.78 -16.57
C LEU A 134 13.44 -10.97 -16.09
N ARG A 135 14.77 -10.88 -16.20
CA ARG A 135 15.67 -11.94 -15.71
C ARG A 135 16.13 -11.61 -14.29
N PRO A 136 16.23 -12.62 -13.40
CA PRO A 136 16.77 -12.41 -12.07
C PRO A 136 18.22 -11.94 -12.16
N ARG A 137 18.51 -10.80 -11.55
CA ARG A 137 19.83 -10.19 -11.49
C ARG A 137 20.23 -10.00 -10.04
N LYS A 138 21.52 -10.20 -9.73
CA LYS A 138 22.06 -9.85 -8.41
C LYS A 138 22.26 -8.33 -8.33
N PRO A 139 21.77 -7.67 -7.27
CA PRO A 139 21.95 -6.24 -7.11
C PRO A 139 23.44 -5.87 -6.99
N PRO A 140 23.85 -4.69 -7.49
CA PRO A 140 25.22 -4.21 -7.39
C PRO A 140 25.63 -3.96 -5.93
N LEU A 141 26.90 -4.17 -5.60
CA LEU A 141 27.42 -4.14 -4.22
C LEU A 141 27.03 -2.86 -3.46
N HIS A 142 27.14 -1.70 -4.10
CA HIS A 142 26.78 -0.40 -3.52
C HIS A 142 25.29 -0.29 -3.15
N LYS A 143 24.39 -0.92 -3.90
CA LYS A 143 22.94 -0.89 -3.58
C LYS A 143 22.55 -1.88 -2.50
N ARG A 144 23.34 -2.93 -2.25
CA ARG A 144 23.02 -3.95 -1.24
C ARG A 144 22.94 -3.38 0.17
N GLN A 145 23.86 -2.49 0.53
CA GLN A 145 23.83 -1.83 1.83
C GLN A 145 22.56 -1.00 2.00
N ASN A 146 22.17 -0.24 0.96
CA ASN A 146 20.93 0.54 0.97
C ASN A 146 19.70 -0.35 1.10
N LEU A 147 19.67 -1.51 0.43
CA LEU A 147 18.57 -2.47 0.58
C LEU A 147 18.49 -3.03 2.00
N VAL A 148 19.61 -3.38 2.63
CA VAL A 148 19.63 -3.85 4.02
C VAL A 148 19.11 -2.76 4.97
N ILE A 149 19.52 -1.51 4.78
CA ILE A 149 19.02 -0.37 5.57
C ILE A 149 17.52 -0.16 5.33
N LEU A 150 17.06 -0.25 4.08
CA LEU A 150 15.64 -0.14 3.73
C LEU A 150 14.82 -1.22 4.45
N PHE A 151 15.22 -2.49 4.34
CA PHE A 151 14.53 -3.58 5.02
C PHE A 151 14.60 -3.44 6.55
N GLY A 152 15.75 -3.08 7.10
CA GLY A 152 15.91 -2.88 8.55
C GLY A 152 14.99 -1.78 9.08
N THR A 153 14.87 -0.67 8.37
CA THR A 153 13.97 0.43 8.74
C THR A 153 12.50 0.04 8.62
N GLN A 154 12.10 -0.69 7.58
CA GLN A 154 10.73 -1.18 7.45
C GLN A 154 10.38 -2.22 8.52
N ILE A 155 11.29 -3.12 8.87
CA ILE A 155 11.11 -4.08 9.97
C ILE A 155 10.93 -3.34 11.30
N LEU A 156 11.76 -2.34 11.58
CA LEU A 156 11.61 -1.51 12.78
C LEU A 156 10.24 -0.84 12.84
N LEU A 157 9.75 -0.29 11.72
CA LEU A 157 8.41 0.29 11.63
C LEU A 157 7.31 -0.75 11.88
N SER A 158 7.42 -1.94 11.31
CA SER A 158 6.51 -3.06 11.59
C SER A 158 6.51 -3.45 13.07
N CYS A 159 7.69 -3.48 13.71
CA CYS A 159 7.78 -3.72 15.15
C CYS A 159 7.10 -2.62 15.97
N TRP A 160 7.20 -1.36 15.56
CA TRP A 160 6.49 -0.25 16.21
C TRP A 160 4.97 -0.38 16.08
N PHE A 161 4.46 -0.75 14.90
CA PHE A 161 3.03 -1.00 14.72
C PHE A 161 2.56 -2.17 15.58
N GLN A 162 3.31 -3.26 15.61
CA GLN A 162 2.98 -4.40 16.46
C GLN A 162 2.99 -4.02 17.94
N PHE A 163 4.00 -3.27 18.39
CA PHE A 163 4.09 -2.77 19.76
C PHE A 163 2.88 -1.91 20.12
N TYR A 164 2.47 -0.98 19.25
CA TYR A 164 1.28 -0.16 19.43
C TYR A 164 0.02 -1.02 19.66
N PHE A 165 -0.22 -2.03 18.82
CA PHE A 165 -1.38 -2.90 18.98
C PHE A 165 -1.34 -3.75 20.25
N VAL A 166 -0.15 -4.18 20.68
CA VAL A 166 0.03 -4.90 21.95
C VAL A 166 -0.31 -3.99 23.13
N VAL A 167 0.23 -2.77 23.17
CA VAL A 167 -0.06 -1.80 24.23
C VAL A 167 -1.54 -1.46 24.26
N GLN A 168 -2.15 -1.18 23.11
CA GLN A 168 -3.58 -0.89 23.03
C GLN A 168 -4.42 -2.05 23.56
N ASN A 169 -4.03 -3.30 23.25
CA ASN A 169 -4.72 -4.49 23.74
C ASN A 169 -4.58 -4.64 25.27
N TRP A 170 -3.42 -4.32 25.84
CA TRP A 170 -3.23 -4.30 27.30
C TRP A 170 -4.10 -3.26 27.97
N LEU A 171 -4.21 -2.06 27.40
CA LEU A 171 -5.07 -0.99 27.95
C LEU A 171 -6.56 -1.37 27.89
N THR A 172 -6.99 -2.10 26.86
CA THR A 172 -8.38 -2.59 26.80
C THR A 172 -8.64 -3.74 27.76
N GLN A 173 -7.67 -4.62 27.97
CA GLN A 173 -7.81 -5.78 28.87
C GLN A 173 -7.66 -5.41 30.35
N TYR A 174 -6.84 -4.41 30.66
CA TYR A 174 -6.58 -3.95 32.02
C TYR A 174 -6.73 -2.42 32.12
N PRO A 175 -7.97 -1.91 32.19
CA PRO A 175 -8.22 -0.46 32.29
C PRO A 175 -7.60 0.17 33.55
N SER A 176 -7.33 -0.63 34.58
CA SER A 176 -6.63 -0.19 35.79
C SER A 176 -5.24 0.36 35.50
N LEU A 177 -4.56 -0.09 34.42
CA LEU A 177 -3.24 0.43 34.02
C LEU A 177 -3.26 1.90 33.59
N VAL A 178 -4.43 2.46 33.26
CA VAL A 178 -4.59 3.88 32.92
C VAL A 178 -4.72 4.75 34.18
N VAL A 179 -5.18 4.15 35.28
CA VAL A 179 -5.58 4.85 36.51
C VAL A 179 -4.60 4.60 37.67
N ASP A 180 -3.86 3.48 37.64
CA ASP A 180 -2.85 3.16 38.65
C ASP A 180 -1.67 4.13 38.58
N ASP A 181 -1.34 4.70 39.73
CA ASP A 181 -0.12 5.47 39.92
C ASP A 181 1.08 4.52 39.99
N PHE A 182 2.19 4.87 39.34
CA PHE A 182 3.39 4.01 39.31
C PHE A 182 4.14 3.98 40.66
N ASP A 183 3.59 4.60 41.70
CA ASP A 183 4.13 4.71 43.05
C ASP A 183 4.44 3.37 43.74
N GLN A 184 3.81 2.26 43.34
CA GLN A 184 4.13 0.91 43.84
C GLN A 184 4.83 0.01 42.80
N SER A 185 5.27 0.58 41.67
CA SER A 185 5.96 -0.17 40.63
C SER A 185 7.40 -0.47 41.04
N ALA A 186 7.89 -1.66 40.71
CA ALA A 186 9.27 -2.08 40.99
C ALA A 186 10.34 -1.20 40.31
N PHE A 187 9.94 -0.28 39.42
CA PHE A 187 10.80 0.67 38.72
C PHE A 187 11.00 2.00 39.48
N VAL A 188 10.26 2.27 40.56
CA VAL A 188 10.46 3.46 41.40
C VAL A 188 11.30 3.07 42.61
N THR A 189 12.62 3.05 42.46
CA THR A 189 13.52 3.09 43.62
C THR A 189 13.54 4.52 44.14
N LYS A 190 12.91 4.75 45.30
CA LYS A 190 13.10 5.99 46.07
C LYS A 190 14.59 6.17 46.35
N LEU A 191 15.19 7.20 45.74
CA LEU A 191 16.53 7.69 46.09
C LEU A 191 16.49 8.39 47.44
#